data_AF-A0A7K3TJB3-F1
#
_entry.id   AF-A0A7K3TJB3-F1
#
_cell.length_a   1.000
_cell.length_b   1.000
_cell.length_c   1.000
_cell.angle_alpha   90.00
_cell.angle_beta   90.00
_cell.angle_gamma   90.00
#
_symmetry.space_group_name_H-M   'P 1'
#
loop_
_entity.id
_entity.type
_entity.pdbx_description
1 polymer ?
#
loop_
_entity_poly.entity_id
_entity_poly.type
_entity_poly.pdbx_seq_one_letter_code
_entity_poly.pdbx_strand_id
1 'polypeptide(L)'
;MPFGDVVVDPRVSKRHPDVSEHSVHVAWSNVVRFMPREGTDPLRYVAVGYDERGRLLEMVAVLDESDRWHVFHAMKATPKVLHELMLL
;
A
#
# COMPACT_ATOMS: atom_id res chain seq x y z
N MET A 1 -2.50 0.64 12.54
CA MET A 1 -1.73 -0.13 11.54
C MET A 1 -2.70 -1.11 10.90
N PRO A 2 -2.63 -1.40 9.59
CA PRO A 2 -3.51 -2.40 9.01
C PRO A 2 -3.18 -3.77 9.61
N PHE A 3 -4.15 -4.37 10.29
CA PHE A 3 -4.09 -5.75 10.76
C PHE A 3 -5.10 -6.53 9.92
N GLY A 4 -4.64 -7.37 9.00
CA GLY A 4 -5.55 -8.18 8.18
C GLY A 4 -4.93 -8.70 6.90
N ASP A 5 -5.56 -9.73 6.34
CA ASP A 5 -5.19 -10.31 5.06
C ASP A 5 -5.31 -9.27 3.95
N VAL A 6 -4.34 -9.29 3.05
CA VAL A 6 -4.29 -8.40 1.89
C VAL A 6 -4.35 -9.23 0.61
N VAL A 7 -5.12 -8.75 -0.36
CA VAL A 7 -5.16 -9.25 -1.74
C VAL A 7 -4.52 -8.19 -2.63
N VAL A 8 -3.58 -8.61 -3.46
CA VAL A 8 -2.87 -7.71 -4.37
C VAL A 8 -3.46 -7.85 -5.76
N ASP A 9 -3.93 -6.74 -6.34
CA ASP A 9 -4.45 -6.74 -7.71
C ASP A 9 -3.30 -7.03 -8.71
N PRO A 10 -3.45 -8.00 -9.63
CA PRO A 10 -2.43 -8.32 -10.64
C PRO A 10 -1.97 -7.12 -11.49
N ARG A 11 -2.77 -6.06 -11.56
CA ARG A 11 -2.40 -4.83 -12.28
C ARG A 11 -1.20 -4.11 -11.64
N VAL A 12 -0.90 -4.34 -10.37
CA VAL A 12 0.24 -3.75 -9.67
C VAL A 12 1.53 -4.14 -10.37
N SER A 13 1.82 -5.43 -10.49
CA SER A 13 3.02 -5.93 -11.15
C SER A 13 3.02 -5.67 -12.67
N LYS A 14 1.85 -5.64 -13.30
CA LYS A 14 1.72 -5.26 -14.72
C LYS A 14 2.16 -3.80 -14.97
N ARG A 15 1.85 -2.88 -14.05
CA ARG A 15 2.19 -1.45 -14.17
C ARG A 15 3.58 -1.13 -13.59
N HIS A 16 4.00 -1.86 -12.57
CA HIS A 16 5.28 -1.70 -11.88
C HIS A 16 5.98 -3.08 -11.81
N PRO A 17 6.66 -3.52 -12.88
CA PRO A 17 7.28 -4.84 -12.94
C PRO A 17 8.37 -5.10 -11.88
N ASP A 18 8.90 -4.05 -11.27
CA ASP A 18 9.85 -4.10 -10.16
C ASP A 18 9.20 -4.31 -8.78
N VAL A 19 7.86 -4.37 -8.73
CA VAL A 19 7.06 -4.63 -7.53
C VAL A 19 6.29 -5.94 -7.72
N SER A 20 6.73 -6.98 -7.01
CA SER A 20 6.04 -8.26 -6.98
C SER A 20 4.91 -8.26 -5.95
N GLU A 21 3.96 -9.19 -6.10
CA GLU A 21 2.94 -9.45 -5.08
C GLU A 21 3.56 -9.72 -3.71
N HIS A 22 4.63 -10.53 -3.65
CA HIS A 22 5.37 -10.80 -2.41
C HIS A 22 5.92 -9.51 -1.77
N SER A 23 6.50 -8.61 -2.57
CA SER A 23 7.01 -7.33 -2.07
C SER A 23 5.90 -6.47 -1.45
N VAL A 24 4.69 -6.49 -2.03
CA VAL A 24 3.52 -5.79 -1.47
C VAL A 24 3.09 -6.41 -0.15
N HIS A 25 3.01 -7.74 -0.05
CA HIS A 25 2.68 -8.42 1.21
C HIS A 25 3.68 -8.11 2.33
N VAL A 26 4.98 -8.12 2.02
CA VAL A 26 6.02 -7.79 2.99
C VAL A 26 5.93 -6.32 3.39
N ALA A 27 5.77 -5.40 2.44
CA ALA A 27 5.56 -3.98 2.73
C ALA A 27 4.32 -3.72 3.58
N TRP A 28 3.21 -4.42 3.30
CA TRP A 28 1.97 -4.32 4.07
C TRP A 28 2.14 -4.78 5.52
N SER A 29 2.88 -5.87 5.71
CA SER A 29 3.21 -6.39 7.04
C SER A 29 4.14 -5.47 7.83
N ASN A 30 4.93 -4.65 7.12
CA ASN A 30 5.91 -3.72 7.67
C ASN A 30 5.49 -2.24 7.46
N VAL A 31 4.19 -1.95 7.57
CA VAL A 31 3.68 -0.58 7.39
C VAL A 31 4.23 0.34 8.49
N VAL A 32 4.88 1.40 8.05
CA VAL A 32 5.37 2.50 8.89
C VAL A 32 4.25 3.50 9.15
N ARG A 33 3.46 3.81 8.12
CA ARG A 33 2.35 4.76 8.23
C ARG A 33 1.20 4.42 7.31
N PHE A 34 0.00 4.73 7.79
CA PHE A 34 -1.28 4.38 7.19
C PHE A 34 -2.30 5.47 7.47
N MET A 35 -2.95 5.99 6.44
CA MET A 35 -3.94 7.08 6.58
C MET A 35 -5.11 6.90 5.60
N PRO A 36 -6.35 7.20 6.02
CA PRO A 36 -7.47 7.30 5.09
C PRO A 36 -7.28 8.53 4.18
N ARG A 37 -7.73 8.42 2.94
CA ARG A 37 -7.85 9.53 2.00
C ARG A 37 -9.31 9.97 1.94
N GLU A 38 -9.64 11.01 2.69
CA GLU A 38 -11.01 11.51 2.76
C GLU A 38 -11.54 11.96 1.39
N GLY A 39 -12.87 11.91 1.22
CA GLY A 39 -13.53 12.33 -0.01
C GLY A 39 -13.45 11.34 -1.17
N THR A 40 -13.00 10.10 -0.94
CA THR A 40 -13.06 9.01 -1.93
C THR A 40 -14.22 8.06 -1.63
N ASP A 41 -14.88 7.55 -2.67
CA ASP A 41 -15.89 6.50 -2.59
C ASP A 41 -15.53 5.34 -3.56
N PRO A 42 -15.25 4.12 -3.07
CA PRO A 42 -15.13 3.74 -1.66
C PRO A 42 -13.96 4.45 -0.95
N LEU A 43 -13.97 4.46 0.38
CA LEU A 43 -12.89 5.05 1.19
C LEU A 43 -11.55 4.34 0.89
N ARG A 44 -10.57 5.10 0.42
CA ARG A 44 -9.23 4.61 0.10
C ARG A 44 -8.29 4.91 1.25
N TYR A 45 -7.29 4.06 1.38
CA TYR A 45 -6.22 4.22 2.35
C TYR A 45 -4.88 4.25 1.65
N VAL A 46 -4.01 5.15 2.09
CA VAL A 46 -2.62 5.22 1.67
C VAL A 46 -1.75 4.66 2.78
N ALA A 47 -0.88 3.73 2.41
CA ALA A 47 0.06 3.08 3.32
C ALA A 47 1.48 3.22 2.76
N VAL A 48 2.47 3.30 3.64
CA VAL A 48 3.88 3.09 3.27
C VAL A 48 4.52 2.08 4.20
N GLY A 49 5.30 1.17 3.63
CA GLY A 49 5.96 0.10 4.38
C GLY A 49 7.15 -0.49 3.63
N TYR A 50 8.02 -1.20 4.35
CA TYR A 50 9.26 -1.74 3.81
C TYR A 50 9.07 -3.15 3.22
N ASP A 51 9.46 -3.32 1.96
CA ASP A 51 9.50 -4.64 1.31
C ASP A 51 10.70 -5.49 1.77
N GLU A 52 10.84 -6.67 1.19
CA GLU A 52 11.89 -7.64 1.55
C GLU A 52 13.32 -7.17 1.21
N ARG A 53 13.44 -6.11 0.40
CA ARG A 53 14.71 -5.51 -0.04
C ARG A 53 15.01 -4.22 0.72
N GLY A 54 14.21 -3.87 1.73
CA GLY A 54 14.33 -2.61 2.45
C GLY A 54 13.92 -1.39 1.63
N ARG A 55 13.22 -1.57 0.50
CA ARG A 55 12.63 -0.45 -0.25
C ARG A 55 11.33 -0.05 0.43
N LEU A 56 11.12 1.25 0.59
CA LEU A 56 9.84 1.76 1.03
C LEU A 56 8.87 1.77 -0.16
N LEU A 57 7.74 1.08 -0.04
CA LEU A 57 6.67 1.07 -1.02
C LEU A 57 5.52 1.94 -0.54
N GLU A 58 4.95 2.74 -1.42
CA GLU A 58 3.62 3.34 -1.24
C GLU A 58 2.57 2.39 -1.80
N MET A 59 1.48 2.20 -1.05
CA MET A 59 0.39 1.28 -1.36
C MET A 59 -0.94 2.01 -1.20
N VAL A 60 -1.89 1.77 -2.10
CA VAL A 60 -3.27 2.25 -1.98
C VAL A 60 -4.20 1.04 -1.91
N ALA A 61 -5.01 1.02 -0.86
CA ALA A 61 -5.92 -0.06 -0.58
C ALA A 61 -7.35 0.42 -0.33
N VAL A 62 -8.31 -0.48 -0.50
CA VAL A 62 -9.67 -0.38 0.02
C VAL A 62 -9.93 -1.58 0.93
N LEU A 63 -10.77 -1.39 1.95
CA LEU A 63 -11.29 -2.47 2.78
C LEU A 63 -12.63 -2.92 2.19
N ASP A 64 -12.77 -4.22 1.91
CA ASP A 64 -14.05 -4.77 1.46
C ASP A 64 -15.00 -5.06 2.64
N GLU A 65 -16.25 -5.42 2.33
CA GLU A 65 -17.27 -5.76 3.32
C GLU A 65 -16.96 -7.05 4.12
N SER A 66 -15.94 -7.81 3.72
CA SER A 66 -15.46 -9.03 4.39
C SER A 66 -14.21 -8.77 5.23
N ASP A 67 -13.95 -7.51 5.60
CA ASP A 67 -12.77 -7.06 6.35
C ASP A 67 -11.42 -7.44 5.72
N ARG A 68 -11.38 -7.53 4.38
CA ARG A 68 -10.16 -7.85 3.63
C ARG A 68 -9.64 -6.66 2.85
N TRP A 69 -8.34 -6.45 2.91
CA TRP A 69 -7.68 -5.35 2.22
C TRP A 69 -7.40 -5.70 0.76
N HIS A 70 -7.68 -4.78 -0.15
CA HIS A 70 -7.37 -4.91 -1.57
C HIS A 70 -6.40 -3.83 -1.99
N VAL A 71 -5.12 -4.19 -2.15
CA VAL A 71 -4.09 -3.29 -2.68
C VAL A 71 -4.18 -3.30 -4.19
N PHE A 72 -4.65 -2.20 -4.75
CA PHE A 72 -4.83 -2.05 -6.19
C PHE A 72 -3.79 -1.13 -6.83
N HIS A 73 -2.94 -0.49 -6.02
CA HIS A 73 -1.82 0.29 -6.48
C HIS A 73 -0.69 0.13 -5.48
N ALA A 74 0.50 -0.20 -5.97
CA ALA A 74 1.71 -0.14 -5.19
C ALA A 74 2.88 0.22 -6.09
N MET A 75 3.79 1.03 -5.57
CA MET A 75 5.03 1.39 -6.24
C MET A 75 6.07 1.80 -5.20
N LYS A 76 7.32 2.01 -5.61
CA LYS A 76 8.32 2.61 -4.73
C LYS A 76 7.81 3.97 -4.24
N ALA A 77 7.91 4.22 -2.93
CA ALA A 77 7.40 5.42 -2.31
C ALA A 77 8.04 6.67 -2.94
N THR A 78 7.19 7.66 -3.22
CA THR A 78 7.59 8.95 -3.79
C THR A 78 7.77 10.00 -2.70
N PRO A 79 8.63 11.01 -2.89
CA PRO A 79 8.76 12.11 -1.91
C PRO A 79 7.42 12.78 -1.59
N LYS A 80 6.53 12.87 -2.58
CA LYS A 80 5.17 13.41 -2.40
C LYS A 80 4.38 12.65 -1.33
N VAL A 81 4.31 11.32 -1.43
CA VAL A 81 3.59 10.50 -0.45
C VAL A 81 4.28 10.54 0.91
N LEU A 82 5.62 10.58 0.94
CA LEU A 82 6.33 10.70 2.21
C LEU A 82 6.05 12.03 2.93
N HIS A 83 5.94 13.14 2.20
CA HIS A 83 5.47 14.41 2.77
C HIS A 83 4.00 14.35 3.20
N GLU A 84 3.11 13.76 2.37
CA GLU A 84 1.68 13.56 2.72
C GLU A 84 1.52 12.78 4.03
N LEU A 85 2.45 11.86 4.30
CA LEU A 85 2.49 11.05 5.51
C LEU A 85 3.42 11.61 6.60
N MET A 86 4.00 12.80 6.43
CA MET A 86 4.91 13.43 7.41
C MET A 86 6.12 12.53 7.80
N LEU A 87 6.72 11.85 6.82
CA LEU A 87 7.92 11.02 6.97
C LEU A 87 9.18 11.65 6.35
N LEU A 88 9.02 12.74 5.61
CA LEU A 88 10.04 13.64 5.08
C LEU A 88 9.51 15.07 5.18
#